data_AF-A0A7J5W1H8-F1
#
_entry.id   AF-A0A7J5W1H8-F1
#
_cell.length_a   1.000
_cell.length_b   1.000
_cell.length_c   1.000
_cell.angle_alpha   90.00
_cell.angle_beta   90.00
_cell.angle_gamma   90.00
#
_symmetry.space_group_name_H-M   'P 1'
#
loop_
_entity.id
_entity.type
_entity.pdbx_description
1 polymer ?
#
loop_
_entity_poly.entity_id
_entity_poly.type
_entity_poly.pdbx_seq_one_letter_code
_entity_poly.pdbx_strand_id
1 'polypeptide(L)'
;MYWTQRSLALMVLGIVIFTYFQIFTGLYFVSAIGLAVSAGVFVKFVQDLGKRIEIRDLIAFLALMQWIVGPVLAYNVLPYDSLYYMAVPEEEYMNYVVPACIALLTGMYFPFTDERVIDLEDINKITIFLNDKKYLGYLIAFIGIAAGFAGEYLPKSLSFLFFLLSGLQFVGVYLILFTDSKFKWPAFFLIMGMSISSSVLMGMFGELVLWMMFSLLIISLVLKIPMVGKVAFLAFGMIMILVIQSTKQEYRMATWYAESELSNSQIYKQVLMSKLENPSDLVDVSSMQNMGARLNQGWIIARILNHMPDNYEFVKGETIETALYAGLLPRVLAPKKAVAGGRANFERFTGTELPETTSMDISLVGEGYANYGKLGGIVFLLFIGFFYNWIIIQTIVIAKTYPTVILWLPILFFQVVKAETDFATVFNHFTKAAMVAFMVFWGMTRVLKIKM
;
A
#
# COMPACT_ATOMS: atom_id res chain seq x y z
N MET A 1 10.40 -26.87 -10.60
CA MET A 1 10.58 -25.82 -9.57
C MET A 1 12.01 -25.96 -9.03
N TYR A 2 12.98 -25.25 -9.62
CA TYR A 2 14.37 -25.31 -9.13
C TYR A 2 14.49 -24.44 -7.88
N TRP A 3 14.79 -25.06 -6.74
CA TRP A 3 15.12 -24.33 -5.51
C TRP A 3 16.45 -23.61 -5.72
N THR A 4 16.39 -22.31 -5.94
CA THR A 4 17.59 -21.46 -5.99
C THR A 4 18.27 -21.46 -4.62
N GLN A 5 19.60 -21.26 -4.57
CA GLN A 5 20.33 -21.04 -3.31
C GLN A 5 19.69 -19.94 -2.45
N ARG A 6 19.14 -18.93 -3.12
CA ARG A 6 18.40 -17.84 -2.48
C ARG A 6 17.12 -18.31 -1.78
N SER A 7 16.30 -19.13 -2.44
CA SER A 7 15.09 -19.70 -1.82
C SER A 7 15.42 -20.62 -0.64
N LEU A 8 16.51 -21.37 -0.73
CA LEU A 8 17.00 -22.20 0.38
C LEU A 8 17.43 -21.33 1.58
N ALA A 9 18.17 -20.25 1.33
CA ALA A 9 18.59 -19.33 2.40
C ALA A 9 17.40 -18.65 3.10
N LEU A 10 16.37 -18.23 2.35
CA LEU A 10 15.15 -17.67 2.93
C LEU A 10 14.38 -18.71 3.76
N MET A 11 14.33 -19.96 3.31
CA MET A 11 13.71 -21.05 4.06
C MET A 11 14.46 -21.34 5.36
N VAL A 12 15.79 -21.42 5.32
CA VAL A 12 16.63 -21.62 6.52
C VAL A 12 16.44 -20.46 7.50
N LEU A 13 16.43 -19.22 7.02
CA LEU A 13 16.14 -18.06 7.87
C LEU A 13 14.77 -18.16 8.53
N GLY A 14 13.74 -18.56 7.78
CA GLY A 14 12.40 -18.79 8.33
C GLY A 14 12.40 -19.83 9.44
N ILE A 15 13.09 -20.96 9.25
CA ILE A 15 13.22 -22.02 10.26
C ILE A 15 13.94 -21.50 11.51
N VAL A 16 15.02 -20.74 11.36
CA VAL A 16 15.78 -20.16 12.48
C VAL A 16 14.91 -19.20 13.29
N ILE A 17 14.20 -18.30 12.62
CA ILE A 17 13.32 -17.32 13.28
C ILE A 17 12.15 -18.02 13.99
N PHE A 18 11.52 -18.99 13.32
CA PHE A 18 10.48 -19.83 13.93
C PHE A 18 10.99 -20.53 15.19
N THR A 19 12.16 -21.19 15.09
CA THR A 19 12.79 -21.91 16.21
C THR A 19 13.13 -20.96 17.36
N TYR A 20 13.64 -19.77 17.06
CA TYR A 20 13.92 -18.75 18.06
C TYR A 20 12.67 -18.37 18.85
N PHE A 21 11.57 -18.02 18.18
CA PHE A 21 10.34 -17.64 18.86
C PHE A 21 9.72 -18.80 19.65
N GLN A 22 9.78 -20.03 19.13
CA GLN A 22 9.27 -21.20 19.85
C GLN A 22 10.08 -21.52 21.12
N ILE A 23 11.40 -21.37 21.08
CA ILE A 23 12.25 -21.72 22.24
C ILE A 23 12.27 -20.59 23.28
N PHE A 24 12.28 -19.33 22.86
CA PHE A 24 12.64 -18.22 23.75
C PHE A 24 11.49 -17.30 24.16
N THR A 25 10.34 -17.30 23.47
CA THR A 25 9.29 -16.30 23.73
C THR A 25 7.94 -16.89 24.13
N GLY A 26 7.75 -18.22 24.05
CA GLY A 26 6.46 -18.86 24.36
C GLY A 26 5.31 -18.42 23.46
N LEU A 27 5.61 -17.85 22.28
CA LEU A 27 4.60 -17.35 21.35
C LEU A 27 3.73 -18.50 20.82
N TYR A 28 2.46 -18.18 20.58
CA TYR A 28 1.54 -19.12 19.94
C TYR A 28 2.15 -19.65 18.62
N PHE A 29 2.03 -20.96 18.41
CA PHE A 29 2.73 -21.69 17.34
C PHE A 29 2.50 -21.08 15.96
N VAL A 30 1.25 -20.73 15.65
CA VAL A 30 0.89 -20.15 14.34
C VAL A 30 1.36 -18.70 14.21
N SER A 31 1.41 -17.94 15.31
CA SER A 31 2.04 -16.61 15.34
C SER A 31 3.52 -16.69 14.98
N ALA A 32 4.25 -17.67 15.51
CA ALA A 32 5.65 -17.88 15.17
C ALA A 32 5.85 -18.23 13.68
N ILE A 33 4.95 -19.04 13.08
CA ILE A 33 4.95 -19.30 11.63
C ILE A 33 4.72 -17.99 10.87
N GLY A 34 3.72 -17.20 11.27
CA GLY A 34 3.42 -15.92 10.64
C GLY A 34 4.60 -14.95 10.67
N LEU A 35 5.30 -14.85 11.82
CA LEU A 35 6.50 -14.02 11.96
C LEU A 35 7.66 -14.51 11.09
N ALA A 36 7.87 -15.83 11.02
CA ALA A 36 8.89 -16.41 10.16
C ALA A 36 8.63 -16.10 8.66
N VAL A 37 7.39 -16.22 8.21
CA VAL A 37 6.97 -15.84 6.85
C VAL A 37 7.18 -14.35 6.62
N SER A 38 6.77 -13.50 7.57
CA SER A 38 6.93 -12.04 7.52
C SER A 38 8.40 -11.64 7.37
N ALA A 39 9.29 -12.24 8.16
CA ALA A 39 10.72 -11.99 8.09
C ALA A 39 11.33 -12.47 6.77
N GLY A 40 10.92 -13.65 6.27
CA GLY A 40 11.34 -14.15 4.96
C GLY A 40 10.97 -13.20 3.82
N VAL A 41 9.74 -12.69 3.82
CA VAL A 41 9.28 -11.69 2.84
C VAL A 41 10.02 -10.37 2.99
N PHE A 42 10.27 -9.90 4.21
CA PHE A 42 11.06 -8.69 4.44
C PHE A 42 12.48 -8.82 3.87
N VAL A 43 13.20 -9.90 4.17
CA VAL A 43 14.54 -10.13 3.63
C VAL A 43 14.50 -10.22 2.11
N LYS A 44 13.49 -10.90 1.54
CA LYS A 44 13.30 -10.95 0.09
C LYS A 44 13.14 -9.55 -0.50
N PHE A 45 12.24 -8.73 0.05
CA PHE A 45 11.97 -7.35 -0.36
C PHE A 45 13.24 -6.49 -0.35
N VAL A 46 14.00 -6.49 0.76
CA VAL A 46 15.24 -5.69 0.86
C VAL A 46 16.31 -6.17 -0.11
N GLN A 47 16.42 -7.48 -0.33
CA GLN A 47 17.36 -8.03 -1.31
C GLN A 47 17.02 -7.64 -2.76
N ASP A 48 15.72 -7.57 -3.07
CA ASP A 48 15.19 -7.26 -4.40
C ASP A 48 15.18 -5.78 -4.74
N LEU A 49 15.05 -4.95 -3.72
CA LEU A 49 15.10 -3.50 -3.84
C LEU A 49 16.39 -3.08 -4.59
N GLY A 50 16.27 -2.33 -5.67
CA GLY A 50 17.43 -1.93 -6.49
C GLY A 50 18.02 -3.00 -7.42
N LYS A 51 17.42 -4.19 -7.49
CA LYS A 51 17.75 -5.21 -8.51
C LYS A 51 16.62 -5.45 -9.52
N ARG A 52 15.37 -5.35 -9.06
CA ARG A 52 14.15 -5.52 -9.88
C ARG A 52 13.02 -4.61 -9.41
N ILE A 53 12.09 -4.29 -10.31
CA ILE A 53 10.81 -3.66 -9.94
C ILE A 53 9.85 -4.78 -9.57
N GLU A 54 9.68 -5.01 -8.26
CA GLU A 54 8.82 -6.09 -7.76
C GLU A 54 7.77 -5.54 -6.79
N ILE A 55 6.59 -5.21 -7.33
CA ILE A 55 5.48 -4.69 -6.52
C ILE A 55 4.82 -5.77 -5.67
N ARG A 56 4.96 -7.06 -6.03
CA ARG A 56 4.47 -8.17 -5.19
C ARG A 56 5.14 -8.16 -3.82
N ASP A 57 6.42 -7.83 -3.77
CA ASP A 57 7.17 -7.81 -2.51
C ASP A 57 6.66 -6.70 -1.59
N LEU A 58 6.30 -5.55 -2.16
CA LEU A 58 5.73 -4.43 -1.40
C LEU A 58 4.33 -4.78 -0.86
N ILE A 59 3.46 -5.34 -1.69
CA ILE A 59 2.11 -5.79 -1.28
C ILE A 59 2.24 -6.83 -0.15
N ALA A 60 3.07 -7.85 -0.37
CA ALA A 60 3.31 -8.92 0.60
C ALA A 60 3.87 -8.38 1.92
N PHE A 61 4.88 -7.50 1.85
CA PHE A 61 5.48 -6.89 3.03
C PHE A 61 4.45 -6.10 3.84
N LEU A 62 3.70 -5.20 3.21
CA LEU A 62 2.72 -4.37 3.93
C LEU A 62 1.55 -5.19 4.48
N ALA A 63 1.07 -6.19 3.72
CA ALA A 63 0.05 -7.11 4.20
C ALA A 63 0.49 -7.87 5.45
N LEU A 64 1.69 -8.47 5.43
CA LEU A 64 2.20 -9.24 6.58
C LEU A 64 2.53 -8.35 7.77
N MET A 65 3.05 -7.14 7.53
CA MET A 65 3.25 -6.15 8.58
C MET A 65 1.92 -5.79 9.27
N GLN A 66 0.84 -5.61 8.50
CA GLN A 66 -0.43 -5.16 9.03
C GLN A 66 -1.34 -6.24 9.60
N TRP A 67 -1.33 -7.44 9.00
CA TRP A 67 -2.21 -8.55 9.35
C TRP A 67 -1.55 -9.60 10.25
N ILE A 68 -0.22 -9.60 10.39
CA ILE A 68 0.51 -10.55 11.25
C ILE A 68 1.36 -9.81 12.28
N VAL A 69 2.36 -9.03 11.84
CA VAL A 69 3.32 -8.41 12.78
C VAL A 69 2.59 -7.46 13.75
N GLY A 70 1.73 -6.58 13.23
CA GLY A 70 0.91 -5.69 14.04
C GLY A 70 0.07 -6.43 15.10
N PRO A 71 -0.76 -7.42 14.72
CA PRO A 71 -1.49 -8.27 15.65
C PRO A 71 -0.63 -9.01 16.67
N VAL A 72 0.49 -9.62 16.28
CA VAL A 72 1.38 -10.30 17.24
C VAL A 72 1.91 -9.30 18.28
N LEU A 73 2.31 -8.10 17.84
CA LEU A 73 2.70 -7.03 18.75
C LEU A 73 1.52 -6.61 19.65
N ALA A 74 0.31 -6.50 19.10
CA ALA A 74 -0.88 -6.12 19.87
C ALA A 74 -1.26 -7.15 20.96
N TYR A 75 -1.09 -8.45 20.68
CA TYR A 75 -1.37 -9.49 21.67
C TYR A 75 -0.28 -9.61 22.75
N ASN A 76 0.98 -9.33 22.42
CA ASN A 76 2.12 -9.76 23.26
C ASN A 76 3.00 -8.62 23.79
N VAL A 77 2.97 -7.42 23.19
CA VAL A 77 3.98 -6.37 23.43
C VAL A 77 3.35 -5.00 23.68
N LEU A 78 2.38 -4.61 22.87
CA LEU A 78 1.81 -3.27 22.89
C LEU A 78 0.84 -3.11 24.06
N PRO A 79 0.75 -1.89 24.64
CA PRO A 79 -0.25 -1.59 25.65
C PRO A 79 -1.67 -1.76 25.09
N TYR A 80 -2.60 -2.13 25.97
CA TYR A 80 -4.01 -2.21 25.62
C TYR A 80 -4.52 -0.88 25.09
N ASP A 81 -5.32 -0.93 24.03
CA ASP A 81 -5.99 0.21 23.41
C ASP A 81 -7.49 -0.06 23.36
N SER A 82 -8.30 0.81 23.97
CA SER A 82 -9.75 0.61 24.06
C SER A 82 -10.46 0.68 22.72
N LEU A 83 -9.87 1.36 21.72
CA LEU A 83 -10.45 1.53 20.39
C LEU A 83 -9.92 0.49 19.40
N TYR A 84 -8.67 0.05 19.53
CA TYR A 84 -7.99 -0.81 18.56
C TYR A 84 -7.57 -2.18 19.12
N TYR A 85 -8.20 -2.64 20.21
CA TYR A 85 -7.96 -3.96 20.78
C TYR A 85 -8.33 -5.09 19.82
N MET A 86 -7.68 -6.24 20.02
CA MET A 86 -8.01 -7.49 19.34
C MET A 86 -9.25 -8.12 19.96
N ALA A 87 -10.36 -8.14 19.21
CA ALA A 87 -11.67 -8.58 19.71
C ALA A 87 -11.84 -10.10 19.88
N VAL A 88 -10.88 -10.91 19.41
CA VAL A 88 -10.86 -12.37 19.58
C VAL A 88 -9.51 -12.81 20.14
N PRO A 89 -9.39 -14.01 20.75
CA PRO A 89 -8.12 -14.57 21.19
C PRO A 89 -7.10 -14.72 20.05
N GLU A 90 -5.81 -14.69 20.38
CA GLU A 90 -4.71 -14.83 19.40
C GLU A 90 -4.82 -16.11 18.57
N GLU A 91 -5.21 -17.22 19.21
CA GLU A 91 -5.42 -18.50 18.55
C GLU A 91 -6.45 -18.40 17.42
N GLU A 92 -7.61 -17.81 17.70
CA GLU A 92 -8.71 -17.69 16.73
C GLU A 92 -8.30 -16.84 15.53
N TYR A 93 -7.69 -15.69 15.81
CA TYR A 93 -7.21 -14.75 14.79
C TYR A 93 -6.13 -15.40 13.90
N MET A 94 -5.06 -15.91 14.52
CA MET A 94 -3.88 -16.38 13.79
C MET A 94 -4.16 -17.65 13.00
N ASN A 95 -5.03 -18.53 13.51
CA ASN A 95 -5.45 -19.74 12.81
C ASN A 95 -6.25 -19.47 11.52
N TYR A 96 -6.75 -18.26 11.32
CA TYR A 96 -7.35 -17.84 10.05
C TYR A 96 -6.38 -17.01 9.21
N VAL A 97 -5.82 -15.96 9.81
CA VAL A 97 -5.09 -14.94 9.06
C VAL A 97 -3.74 -15.44 8.54
N VAL A 98 -3.00 -16.24 9.29
CA VAL A 98 -1.71 -16.77 8.83
C VAL A 98 -1.87 -17.69 7.60
N PRO A 99 -2.78 -18.69 7.62
CA PRO A 99 -3.09 -19.46 6.40
C PRO A 99 -3.58 -18.61 5.23
N ALA A 100 -4.44 -17.62 5.47
CA ALA A 100 -4.94 -16.73 4.42
C ALA A 100 -3.81 -15.90 3.78
N CYS A 101 -2.88 -15.38 4.58
CA CYS A 101 -1.67 -14.71 4.11
C CYS A 101 -0.78 -15.65 3.29
N ILE A 102 -0.55 -16.87 3.75
CA ILE A 102 0.23 -17.87 3.00
C ILE A 102 -0.44 -18.20 1.65
N ALA A 103 -1.76 -18.32 1.63
CA ALA A 103 -2.53 -18.54 0.42
C ALA A 103 -2.39 -17.35 -0.56
N LEU A 104 -2.51 -16.12 -0.08
CA LEU A 104 -2.27 -14.91 -0.87
C LEU A 104 -0.86 -14.92 -1.49
N LEU A 105 0.18 -15.17 -0.68
CA LEU A 105 1.57 -15.25 -1.17
C LEU A 105 1.74 -16.37 -2.20
N THR A 106 1.12 -17.52 -1.96
CA THR A 106 1.16 -18.66 -2.89
C THR A 106 0.60 -18.26 -4.25
N GLY A 107 -0.55 -17.57 -4.26
CA GLY A 107 -1.15 -17.07 -5.50
C GLY A 107 -0.29 -16.00 -6.18
N MET A 108 0.24 -15.06 -5.39
CA MET A 108 1.07 -13.95 -5.87
C MET A 108 2.37 -14.41 -6.53
N TYR A 109 2.99 -15.47 -6.04
CA TYR A 109 4.27 -15.99 -6.55
C TYR A 109 4.13 -17.25 -7.41
N PHE A 110 2.89 -17.62 -7.77
CA PHE A 110 2.65 -18.77 -8.62
C PHE A 110 3.32 -18.59 -10.01
N PRO A 111 4.07 -19.59 -10.50
CA PRO A 111 4.84 -19.46 -11.74
C PRO A 111 3.96 -19.68 -12.98
N PHE A 112 3.02 -18.76 -13.30
CA PHE A 112 2.22 -18.87 -14.52
C PHE A 112 3.07 -18.83 -15.80
N THR A 113 4.17 -18.08 -15.78
CA THR A 113 5.13 -17.95 -16.88
C THR A 113 6.55 -17.83 -16.32
N ASP A 114 7.56 -18.10 -17.15
CA ASP A 114 8.97 -17.84 -16.81
C ASP A 114 9.29 -16.33 -16.83
N GLU A 115 8.61 -15.58 -17.69
CA GLU A 115 8.74 -14.12 -17.89
C GLU A 115 7.92 -13.33 -16.88
N ARG A 116 8.31 -13.44 -15.61
CA ARG A 116 7.55 -12.88 -14.50
C ARG A 116 8.24 -11.74 -13.79
N VAL A 117 9.48 -11.41 -14.11
CA VAL A 117 10.29 -10.40 -13.39
C VAL A 117 10.90 -9.42 -14.37
N ILE A 118 10.92 -8.15 -14.00
CA ILE A 118 11.65 -7.09 -14.70
C ILE A 118 13.08 -7.11 -14.19
N ASP A 119 14.01 -7.48 -15.07
CA ASP A 119 15.42 -7.57 -14.74
C ASP A 119 16.21 -6.32 -15.18
N LEU A 120 17.53 -6.39 -15.06
CA LEU A 120 18.43 -5.30 -15.44
C LEU A 120 18.44 -5.03 -16.95
N GLU A 121 18.18 -6.03 -17.79
CA GLU A 121 18.13 -5.85 -19.24
C GLU A 121 16.92 -5.02 -19.63
N ASP A 122 15.76 -5.32 -19.04
CA ASP A 122 14.54 -4.54 -19.27
C ASP A 122 14.69 -3.10 -18.76
N ILE A 123 15.35 -2.91 -17.61
CA ILE A 123 15.67 -1.56 -17.09
C ILE A 123 16.59 -0.79 -18.05
N ASN A 124 17.58 -1.45 -18.65
CA ASN A 124 18.45 -0.82 -19.65
C ASN A 124 17.67 -0.40 -20.91
N LYS A 125 16.72 -1.23 -21.38
CA LYS A 125 15.84 -0.88 -22.51
C LYS A 125 15.01 0.38 -22.21
N ILE A 126 14.45 0.47 -21.01
CA ILE A 126 13.71 1.67 -20.54
C ILE A 126 14.61 2.91 -20.58
N THR A 127 15.83 2.79 -20.04
CA THR A 127 16.80 3.88 -19.96
C THR A 127 17.18 4.39 -21.35
N ILE A 128 17.50 3.48 -22.28
CA ILE A 128 17.82 3.82 -23.68
C ILE A 128 16.64 4.55 -24.34
N PHE A 129 15.43 3.98 -24.23
CA PHE A 129 14.24 4.56 -24.83
C PHE A 129 13.91 5.97 -24.34
N LEU A 130 14.08 6.22 -23.04
CA LEU A 130 13.78 7.50 -22.39
C LEU A 130 14.85 8.56 -22.62
N ASN A 131 16.11 8.16 -22.79
CA ASN A 131 17.18 9.08 -23.12
C ASN A 131 16.98 9.77 -24.47
N ASP A 132 16.34 9.10 -25.43
CA ASP A 132 15.92 9.71 -26.70
C ASP A 132 14.72 10.66 -26.55
N LYS A 133 13.96 10.57 -25.45
CA LYS A 133 12.70 11.28 -25.23
C LYS A 133 12.66 11.98 -23.87
N LYS A 134 13.72 12.72 -23.54
CA LYS A 134 13.87 13.38 -22.23
C LYS A 134 12.68 14.26 -21.83
N TYR A 135 12.00 14.88 -22.80
CA TYR A 135 10.83 15.74 -22.58
C TYR A 135 9.58 14.98 -22.13
N LEU A 136 9.49 13.66 -22.41
CA LEU A 136 8.30 12.86 -22.14
C LEU A 136 7.93 12.84 -20.66
N GLY A 137 8.93 12.61 -19.81
CA GLY A 137 8.73 12.60 -18.36
C GLY A 137 8.30 13.97 -17.82
N TYR A 138 8.86 15.07 -18.34
CA TYR A 138 8.45 16.43 -17.97
C TYR A 138 7.01 16.75 -18.39
N LEU A 139 6.62 16.33 -19.59
CA LEU A 139 5.25 16.52 -20.10
C LEU A 139 4.24 15.77 -19.22
N ILE A 140 4.50 14.49 -18.91
CA ILE A 140 3.62 13.68 -18.05
C ILE A 140 3.58 14.25 -16.64
N ALA A 141 4.72 14.70 -16.10
CA ALA A 141 4.78 15.32 -14.79
C ALA A 141 3.94 16.61 -14.72
N PHE A 142 4.05 17.45 -15.76
CA PHE A 142 3.29 18.70 -15.88
C PHE A 142 1.78 18.44 -16.00
N ILE A 143 1.36 17.45 -16.81
CA ILE A 143 -0.05 17.05 -16.90
C ILE A 143 -0.58 16.64 -15.53
N GLY A 144 0.21 15.89 -14.75
CA GLY A 144 -0.19 15.50 -13.39
C GLY A 144 -0.33 16.69 -12.45
N ILE A 145 0.64 17.59 -12.42
CA ILE A 145 0.57 18.80 -11.59
C ILE A 145 -0.65 19.64 -11.99
N ALA A 146 -0.85 19.88 -13.29
CA ALA A 146 -1.97 20.65 -13.81
C ALA A 146 -3.33 19.99 -13.45
N ALA A 147 -3.42 18.66 -13.51
CA ALA A 147 -4.62 17.94 -13.09
C ALA A 147 -4.87 18.06 -11.59
N GLY A 148 -3.82 18.04 -10.75
CA GLY A 148 -3.95 18.29 -9.31
C GLY A 148 -4.63 19.63 -9.02
N PHE A 149 -4.12 20.71 -9.62
CA PHE A 149 -4.71 22.04 -9.46
C PHE A 149 -6.11 22.16 -10.07
N ALA A 150 -6.33 21.61 -11.25
CA ALA A 150 -7.65 21.67 -11.91
C ALA A 150 -8.72 20.89 -11.13
N GLY A 151 -8.33 19.80 -10.44
CA GLY A 151 -9.24 18.96 -9.67
C GLY A 151 -9.97 19.71 -8.53
N GLU A 152 -9.36 20.75 -7.96
CA GLU A 152 -9.94 21.55 -6.87
C GLU A 152 -11.17 22.36 -7.31
N TYR A 153 -11.25 22.72 -8.60
CA TYR A 153 -12.32 23.55 -9.16
C TYR A 153 -13.44 22.73 -9.83
N LEU A 154 -13.31 21.39 -9.84
CA LEU A 154 -14.22 20.52 -10.58
C LEU A 154 -15.30 19.89 -9.71
N PRO A 155 -16.44 19.50 -10.30
CA PRO A 155 -17.48 18.76 -9.59
C PRO A 155 -16.96 17.45 -8.98
N LYS A 156 -17.54 17.03 -7.85
CA LYS A 156 -17.21 15.77 -7.14
C LYS A 156 -17.31 14.52 -8.02
N SER A 157 -18.04 14.55 -9.13
CA SER A 157 -18.11 13.44 -10.08
C SER A 157 -16.82 13.22 -10.88
N LEU A 158 -16.03 14.28 -11.08
CA LEU A 158 -14.76 14.27 -11.82
C LEU A 158 -13.55 14.23 -10.90
N SER A 159 -13.71 14.51 -9.61
CA SER A 159 -12.59 14.57 -8.66
C SER A 159 -11.74 13.30 -8.65
N PHE A 160 -12.37 12.12 -8.73
CA PHE A 160 -11.62 10.85 -8.75
C PHE A 160 -10.77 10.67 -10.03
N LEU A 161 -11.27 11.12 -11.19
CA LEU A 161 -10.50 11.10 -12.44
C LEU A 161 -9.29 12.03 -12.32
N PHE A 162 -9.49 13.24 -11.79
CA PHE A 162 -8.42 14.22 -11.61
C PHE A 162 -7.42 13.82 -10.52
N PHE A 163 -7.86 13.08 -9.50
CA PHE A 163 -6.97 12.41 -8.55
C PHE A 163 -6.08 11.36 -9.24
N LEU A 164 -6.62 10.53 -10.13
CA LEU A 164 -5.81 9.57 -10.88
C LEU A 164 -4.84 10.27 -11.85
N LEU A 165 -5.30 11.33 -12.52
CA LEU A 165 -4.46 12.15 -13.40
C LEU A 165 -3.38 12.88 -12.60
N SER A 166 -3.65 13.36 -11.38
CA SER A 166 -2.64 14.02 -10.56
C SER A 166 -1.51 13.07 -10.14
N GLY A 167 -1.82 11.78 -10.01
CA GLY A 167 -0.82 10.71 -9.84
C GLY A 167 0.24 10.68 -10.95
N LEU A 168 -0.06 11.19 -12.15
CA LEU A 168 0.89 11.27 -13.27
C LEU A 168 2.13 12.10 -12.94
N GLN A 169 2.08 13.00 -11.95
CA GLN A 169 3.26 13.73 -11.50
C GLN A 169 4.38 12.77 -11.05
N PHE A 170 4.02 11.69 -10.33
CA PHE A 170 4.96 10.68 -9.87
C PHE A 170 5.46 9.83 -11.03
N VAL A 171 4.59 9.38 -11.93
CA VAL A 171 5.00 8.64 -13.14
C VAL A 171 5.94 9.47 -13.99
N GLY A 172 5.62 10.74 -14.22
CA GLY A 172 6.46 11.67 -14.99
C GLY A 172 7.85 11.79 -14.39
N VAL A 173 7.96 11.97 -13.07
CA VAL A 173 9.25 12.03 -12.39
C VAL A 173 9.99 10.70 -12.43
N TYR A 174 9.30 9.57 -12.28
CA TYR A 174 9.94 8.26 -12.42
C TYR A 174 10.54 8.09 -13.80
N LEU A 175 9.85 8.53 -14.86
CA LEU A 175 10.40 8.56 -16.22
C LEU A 175 11.64 9.46 -16.31
N ILE A 176 11.61 10.67 -15.73
CA ILE A 176 12.76 11.60 -15.76
C ILE A 176 13.99 10.98 -15.06
N LEU A 177 13.80 10.23 -13.96
CA LEU A 177 14.91 9.61 -13.21
C LEU A 177 15.72 8.60 -14.05
N PHE A 178 15.08 7.94 -15.01
CA PHE A 178 15.73 7.03 -15.98
C PHE A 178 16.38 7.76 -17.18
N THR A 179 16.47 9.09 -17.15
CA THR A 179 17.18 9.87 -18.18
C THR A 179 18.50 10.46 -17.68
N ASP A 180 19.33 10.90 -18.62
CA ASP A 180 20.54 11.70 -18.37
C ASP A 180 20.24 13.20 -18.23
N SER A 181 19.03 13.57 -17.86
CA SER A 181 18.67 14.97 -17.63
C SER A 181 19.35 15.52 -16.37
N LYS A 182 19.98 16.70 -16.48
CA LYS A 182 20.58 17.41 -15.34
C LYS A 182 19.55 17.79 -14.27
N PHE A 183 18.29 17.97 -14.66
CA PHE A 183 17.20 18.41 -13.77
C PHE A 183 16.39 17.26 -13.17
N LYS A 184 16.82 16.00 -13.30
CA LYS A 184 16.07 14.85 -12.79
C LYS A 184 15.86 14.86 -11.28
N TRP A 185 16.91 15.19 -10.52
CA TRP A 185 16.83 15.29 -9.06
C TRP A 185 16.06 16.53 -8.60
N PRO A 186 16.29 17.74 -9.16
CA PRO A 186 15.43 18.89 -8.89
C PRO A 186 13.94 18.62 -9.15
N ALA A 187 13.58 17.99 -10.27
CA ALA A 187 12.19 17.63 -10.58
C ALA A 187 11.61 16.63 -9.57
N PHE A 188 12.39 15.63 -9.18
CA PHE A 188 12.00 14.67 -8.14
C PHE A 188 11.76 15.36 -6.79
N PHE A 189 12.70 16.19 -6.33
CA PHE A 189 12.57 16.89 -5.05
C PHE A 189 11.45 17.92 -5.06
N LEU A 190 11.16 18.56 -6.20
CA LEU A 190 10.02 19.45 -6.34
C LEU A 190 8.69 18.70 -6.08
N ILE A 191 8.46 17.58 -6.76
CA ILE A 191 7.23 16.81 -6.62
C ILE A 191 7.11 16.15 -5.24
N MET A 192 8.22 15.62 -4.70
CA MET A 192 8.22 15.11 -3.32
C MET A 192 7.97 16.23 -2.30
N GLY A 193 8.57 17.41 -2.50
CA GLY A 193 8.34 18.58 -1.65
C GLY A 193 6.89 19.06 -1.67
N MET A 194 6.26 19.08 -2.84
CA MET A 194 4.83 19.35 -2.99
C MET A 194 3.97 18.33 -2.24
N SER A 195 4.29 17.04 -2.38
CA SER A 195 3.56 15.95 -1.69
C SER A 195 3.71 16.03 -0.16
N ILE A 196 4.91 16.32 0.35
CA ILE A 196 5.17 16.53 1.78
C ILE A 196 4.38 17.74 2.28
N SER A 197 4.46 18.88 1.57
CA SER A 197 3.75 20.11 1.93
C SER A 197 2.25 19.89 2.00
N SER A 198 1.67 19.27 0.97
CA SER A 198 0.25 18.92 0.91
C SER A 198 -0.17 18.01 2.08
N SER A 199 0.65 17.01 2.40
CA SER A 199 0.36 16.06 3.49
C SER A 199 0.40 16.72 4.88
N VAL A 200 1.32 17.67 5.08
CA VAL A 200 1.38 18.49 6.30
C VAL A 200 0.14 19.38 6.39
N LEU A 201 -0.19 20.11 5.32
CA LEU A 201 -1.34 21.03 5.30
C LEU A 201 -2.67 20.32 5.58
N MET A 202 -2.84 19.10 5.06
CA MET A 202 -4.05 18.28 5.28
C MET A 202 -3.99 17.44 6.58
N GLY A 203 -2.83 17.34 7.23
CA GLY A 203 -2.64 16.42 8.37
C GLY A 203 -2.89 14.93 8.00
N MET A 204 -2.63 14.56 6.75
CA MET A 204 -2.93 13.23 6.15
C MET A 204 -1.68 12.64 5.48
N PHE A 205 -0.95 11.81 6.23
CA PHE A 205 0.35 11.29 5.79
C PHE A 205 0.32 9.91 5.10
N GLY A 206 -0.84 9.26 5.02
CA GLY A 206 -0.95 7.90 4.48
C GLY A 206 -0.52 7.79 3.02
N GLU A 207 -0.99 8.72 2.18
CA GLU A 207 -0.62 8.77 0.77
C GLU A 207 0.87 9.08 0.56
N LEU A 208 1.43 9.98 1.37
CA LEU A 208 2.85 10.30 1.34
C LEU A 208 3.71 9.07 1.61
N VAL A 209 3.37 8.27 2.64
CA VAL A 209 4.11 7.04 2.95
C VAL A 209 4.13 6.09 1.77
N LEU A 210 2.98 5.91 1.09
CA LEU A 210 2.91 5.04 -0.09
C LEU A 210 3.74 5.59 -1.25
N TRP A 211 3.65 6.88 -1.55
CA TRP A 211 4.47 7.51 -2.59
C TRP A 211 5.96 7.46 -2.28
N MET A 212 6.36 7.55 -1.01
CA MET A 212 7.74 7.34 -0.58
C MET A 212 8.19 5.89 -0.79
N MET A 213 7.33 4.90 -0.48
CA MET A 213 7.64 3.49 -0.71
C MET A 213 7.77 3.16 -2.21
N PHE A 214 6.88 3.69 -3.06
CA PHE A 214 7.02 3.54 -4.51
C PHE A 214 8.27 4.25 -5.04
N SER A 215 8.56 5.44 -4.55
CA SER A 215 9.77 6.16 -4.92
C SER A 215 11.03 5.42 -4.48
N LEU A 216 11.01 4.75 -3.33
CA LEU A 216 12.11 3.90 -2.87
C LEU A 216 12.38 2.75 -3.84
N LEU A 217 11.33 2.08 -4.35
CA LEU A 217 11.49 1.04 -5.37
C LEU A 217 12.25 1.56 -6.59
N ILE A 218 11.86 2.73 -7.10
CA ILE A 218 12.43 3.33 -8.31
C ILE A 218 13.85 3.88 -8.06
N ILE A 219 14.04 4.67 -7.01
CA ILE A 219 15.33 5.30 -6.69
C ILE A 219 16.40 4.26 -6.40
N SER A 220 16.03 3.16 -5.71
CA SER A 220 16.98 2.09 -5.42
C SER A 220 17.54 1.45 -6.69
N LEU A 221 16.77 1.42 -7.77
CA LEU A 221 17.20 0.91 -9.08
C LEU A 221 18.07 1.90 -9.80
N VAL A 222 17.66 3.18 -9.82
CA VAL A 222 18.40 4.25 -10.48
C VAL A 222 19.77 4.47 -9.84
N LEU A 223 19.84 4.46 -8.51
CA LEU A 223 21.07 4.66 -7.74
C LEU A 223 21.86 3.38 -7.45
N LYS A 224 21.29 2.19 -7.73
CA LYS A 224 21.89 0.88 -7.39
C LYS A 224 22.35 0.81 -5.94
N ILE A 225 21.47 1.19 -5.01
CA ILE A 225 21.81 1.37 -3.58
C ILE A 225 22.34 0.04 -2.99
N PRO A 226 23.52 0.03 -2.31
CA PRO A 226 24.05 -1.17 -1.68
C PRO A 226 23.19 -1.61 -0.48
N MET A 227 23.33 -2.86 -0.04
CA MET A 227 22.49 -3.44 1.02
C MET A 227 22.43 -2.59 2.30
N VAL A 228 23.58 -2.07 2.75
CA VAL A 228 23.66 -1.18 3.93
C VAL A 228 22.83 0.08 3.73
N GLY A 229 22.90 0.69 2.55
CA GLY A 229 22.11 1.89 2.22
C GLY A 229 20.61 1.62 2.20
N LYS A 230 20.18 0.44 1.75
CA LYS A 230 18.77 0.03 1.76
C LYS A 230 18.23 -0.08 3.18
N VAL A 231 18.98 -0.76 4.06
CA VAL A 231 18.61 -0.91 5.48
C VAL A 231 18.60 0.46 6.17
N ALA A 232 19.60 1.30 5.93
CA ALA A 232 19.66 2.65 6.48
C ALA A 232 18.46 3.50 6.03
N PHE A 233 18.07 3.43 4.74
CA PHE A 233 16.92 4.18 4.24
C PHE A 233 15.60 3.70 4.85
N LEU A 234 15.40 2.38 4.97
CA LEU A 234 14.21 1.82 5.62
C LEU A 234 14.14 2.18 7.11
N ALA A 235 15.26 2.10 7.82
CA ALA A 235 15.35 2.52 9.22
C ALA A 235 15.05 4.01 9.38
N PHE A 236 15.64 4.85 8.53
CA PHE A 236 15.34 6.29 8.50
C PHE A 236 13.87 6.57 8.19
N GLY A 237 13.30 5.89 7.20
CA GLY A 237 11.87 5.98 6.88
C GLY A 237 10.97 5.57 8.05
N MET A 238 11.35 4.53 8.80
CA MET A 238 10.63 4.11 9.99
C MET A 238 10.68 5.19 11.09
N ILE A 239 11.84 5.77 11.36
CA ILE A 239 12.00 6.89 12.30
C ILE A 239 11.14 8.09 11.85
N MET A 240 11.17 8.43 10.56
CA MET A 240 10.34 9.51 10.02
C MET A 240 8.85 9.24 10.20
N ILE A 241 8.40 8.01 9.98
CA ILE A 241 7.01 7.62 10.24
C ILE A 241 6.69 7.77 11.73
N LEU A 242 7.56 7.33 12.64
CA LEU A 242 7.34 7.48 14.08
C LEU A 242 7.16 8.95 14.49
N VAL A 243 8.04 9.83 14.01
CA VAL A 243 7.96 11.28 14.26
C VAL A 243 6.68 11.88 13.69
N ILE A 244 6.30 11.50 12.46
CA ILE A 244 5.06 11.96 11.84
C ILE A 244 3.83 11.47 12.62
N GLN A 245 3.83 10.23 13.11
CA GLN A 245 2.68 9.67 13.81
C GLN A 245 2.54 10.24 15.23
N SER A 246 3.64 10.46 15.96
CA SER A 246 3.61 11.03 17.31
C SER A 246 3.13 12.48 17.33
N THR A 247 3.46 13.25 16.30
CA THR A 247 3.02 14.66 16.18
C THR A 247 1.57 14.81 15.71
N LYS A 248 1.01 13.78 15.07
CA LYS A 248 -0.26 13.87 14.33
C LYS A 248 -1.47 14.23 15.20
N GLN A 249 -1.58 13.66 16.39
CA GLN A 249 -2.74 13.88 17.27
C GLN A 249 -2.73 15.31 17.82
N GLU A 250 -1.62 15.74 18.40
CA GLU A 250 -1.44 17.11 18.90
C GLU A 250 -1.62 18.14 17.77
N TYR A 251 -1.08 17.85 16.59
CA TYR A 251 -1.25 18.69 15.41
C TYR A 251 -2.72 18.84 15.00
N ARG A 252 -3.48 17.74 14.96
CA ARG A 252 -4.92 17.79 14.63
C ARG A 252 -5.74 18.48 15.72
N MET A 253 -5.40 18.28 16.99
CA MET A 253 -6.03 19.00 18.10
C MET A 253 -5.83 20.51 17.94
N ALA A 254 -4.61 20.94 17.64
CA ALA A 254 -4.27 22.35 17.48
C ALA A 254 -4.79 22.99 16.18
N THR A 255 -5.11 22.21 15.13
CA THR A 255 -5.54 22.75 13.83
C THR A 255 -7.02 22.54 13.51
N TRP A 256 -7.63 21.44 13.96
CA TRP A 256 -9.01 21.09 13.62
C TRP A 256 -10.01 21.48 14.71
N TYR A 257 -9.54 21.60 15.95
CA TYR A 257 -10.42 21.77 17.11
C TYR A 257 -10.11 23.04 17.92
N ALA A 258 -8.89 23.57 17.86
CA ALA A 258 -8.51 24.81 18.52
C ALA A 258 -8.54 25.99 17.55
N GLU A 259 -9.03 27.15 18.00
CA GLU A 259 -8.79 28.42 17.30
C GLU A 259 -7.36 28.87 17.58
N SER A 260 -6.55 28.99 16.52
CA SER A 260 -5.16 29.45 16.61
C SER A 260 -4.89 30.53 15.56
N GLU A 261 -4.19 31.58 15.96
CA GLU A 261 -3.69 32.62 15.04
C GLU A 261 -2.45 32.15 14.25
N LEU A 262 -1.86 31.02 14.63
CA LEU A 262 -0.68 30.45 13.96
C LEU A 262 -1.10 29.71 12.70
N SER A 263 -0.29 29.83 11.64
CA SER A 263 -0.48 29.01 10.45
C SER A 263 -0.25 27.52 10.73
N ASN A 264 -0.92 26.65 9.98
CA ASN A 264 -0.77 25.20 10.05
C ASN A 264 0.71 24.74 9.99
N SER A 265 1.57 25.44 9.26
CA SER A 265 3.00 25.12 9.18
C SER A 265 3.76 25.51 10.45
N GLN A 266 3.41 26.64 11.08
CA GLN A 266 3.98 27.07 12.35
C GLN A 266 3.58 26.13 13.49
N ILE A 267 2.31 25.72 13.54
CA ILE A 267 1.81 24.75 14.53
C ILE A 267 2.55 23.42 14.37
N TYR A 268 2.66 22.90 13.14
CA TYR A 268 3.40 21.66 12.89
C TYR A 268 4.86 21.77 13.32
N LYS A 269 5.52 22.90 13.03
CA LYS A 269 6.90 23.13 13.46
C LYS A 269 7.04 23.15 14.97
N GLN A 270 6.12 23.77 15.70
CA GLN A 270 6.16 23.81 17.17
C GLN A 270 6.00 22.40 17.76
N VAL A 271 4.99 21.65 17.31
CA VAL A 271 4.76 20.26 17.75
C VAL A 271 5.93 19.35 17.38
N LEU A 272 6.54 19.54 16.21
CA LEU A 272 7.72 18.78 15.81
C LEU A 272 8.93 19.08 16.70
N MET A 273 9.21 20.35 16.98
CA MET A 273 10.37 20.73 17.80
C MET A 273 10.20 20.26 19.24
N SER A 274 8.99 20.32 19.81
CA SER A 274 8.75 19.80 21.18
C SER A 274 9.03 18.29 21.29
N LYS A 275 8.67 17.51 20.26
CA LYS A 275 8.97 16.06 20.20
C LYS A 275 10.45 15.75 19.98
N LEU A 276 11.18 16.62 19.29
CA LEU A 276 12.64 16.47 19.11
C LEU A 276 13.43 16.86 20.37
N GLU A 277 12.94 17.85 21.12
CA GLU A 277 13.53 18.29 22.38
C GLU A 277 13.30 17.26 23.51
N ASN A 278 12.20 16.50 23.45
CA ASN A 278 11.87 15.44 24.40
C ASN A 278 11.69 14.08 23.71
N PRO A 279 12.80 13.38 23.34
CA PRO A 279 12.71 12.10 22.63
C PRO A 279 11.94 10.99 23.36
N SER A 280 11.80 11.09 24.69
CA SER A 280 10.95 10.19 25.49
C SER A 280 9.49 10.20 25.03
N ASP A 281 9.02 11.33 24.52
CA ASP A 281 7.63 11.51 24.06
C ASP A 281 7.38 10.80 22.71
N LEU A 282 8.43 10.33 22.03
CA LEU A 282 8.30 9.52 20.82
C LEU A 282 7.94 8.06 21.12
N VAL A 283 8.16 7.63 22.37
CA VAL A 283 7.97 6.24 22.84
C VAL A 283 7.09 6.17 24.09
N ASP A 284 6.33 7.23 24.37
CA ASP A 284 5.34 7.21 25.43
C ASP A 284 4.18 6.25 25.08
N VAL A 285 3.36 5.92 26.09
CA VAL A 285 2.26 4.97 25.94
C VAL A 285 1.32 5.39 24.80
N SER A 286 1.01 6.68 24.68
CA SER A 286 0.10 7.19 23.65
C SER A 286 0.69 7.07 22.24
N SER A 287 1.99 7.36 22.07
CA SER A 287 2.68 7.15 20.78
C SER A 287 2.79 5.66 20.45
N MET A 288 3.03 4.80 21.43
CA MET A 288 3.05 3.35 21.23
C MET A 288 1.67 2.79 20.84
N GLN A 289 0.59 3.28 21.46
CA GLN A 289 -0.80 2.96 21.07
C GLN A 289 -1.10 3.43 19.65
N ASN A 290 -0.76 4.68 19.31
CA ASN A 290 -0.98 5.25 17.98
C ASN A 290 -0.17 4.52 16.89
N MET A 291 1.08 4.15 17.18
CA MET A 291 1.91 3.30 16.32
C MET A 291 1.29 1.91 16.18
N GLY A 292 0.84 1.35 17.30
CA GLY A 292 0.11 0.08 17.37
C GLY A 292 -1.11 0.08 16.46
N ALA A 293 -1.98 1.08 16.56
CA ALA A 293 -3.16 1.24 15.72
C ALA A 293 -2.85 1.38 14.22
N ARG A 294 -1.64 1.82 13.86
CA ARG A 294 -1.20 1.92 12.46
C ARG A 294 -0.65 0.61 11.94
N LEU A 295 0.22 -0.04 12.72
CA LEU A 295 0.82 -1.32 12.37
C LEU A 295 -0.19 -2.45 12.47
N ASN A 296 -1.11 -2.41 13.43
CA ASN A 296 -2.16 -3.39 13.58
C ASN A 296 -3.40 -2.92 12.82
N GLN A 297 -3.61 -3.41 11.60
CA GLN A 297 -4.94 -3.33 10.96
C GLN A 297 -5.75 -4.62 11.18
N GLY A 298 -5.17 -5.60 11.85
CA GLY A 298 -5.82 -6.86 12.19
C GLY A 298 -6.94 -6.73 13.22
N TRP A 299 -7.00 -5.66 14.00
CA TRP A 299 -8.14 -5.43 14.91
C TRP A 299 -9.48 -5.35 14.16
N ILE A 300 -9.49 -4.85 12.92
CA ILE A 300 -10.70 -4.81 12.07
C ILE A 300 -11.14 -6.24 11.75
N ILE A 301 -10.20 -7.08 11.32
CA ILE A 301 -10.45 -8.49 11.02
C ILE A 301 -10.91 -9.21 12.29
N ALA A 302 -10.29 -8.95 13.44
CA ALA A 302 -10.68 -9.52 14.72
C ALA A 302 -12.14 -9.18 15.09
N ARG A 303 -12.60 -7.96 14.81
CA ARG A 303 -14.02 -7.60 15.02
C ARG A 303 -14.95 -8.33 14.09
N ILE A 304 -14.56 -8.54 12.83
CA ILE A 304 -15.35 -9.34 11.88
C ILE A 304 -15.44 -10.79 12.36
N LEU A 305 -14.33 -11.37 12.84
CA LEU A 305 -14.33 -12.72 13.43
C LEU A 305 -15.25 -12.82 14.65
N ASN A 306 -15.22 -11.81 15.53
CA ASN A 306 -16.06 -11.77 16.73
C ASN A 306 -17.56 -11.54 16.42
N HIS A 307 -17.85 -10.77 15.37
CA HIS A 307 -19.21 -10.40 15.02
C HIS A 307 -19.89 -11.46 14.14
N MET A 308 -19.15 -12.08 13.22
CA MET A 308 -19.67 -13.02 12.23
C MET A 308 -19.15 -14.45 12.46
N PRO A 309 -20.00 -15.48 12.37
CA PRO A 309 -21.37 -15.44 11.86
C PRO A 309 -22.45 -15.19 12.93
N ASP A 310 -22.07 -15.12 14.21
CA ASP A 310 -23.02 -15.24 15.32
C ASP A 310 -24.04 -14.09 15.39
N ASN A 311 -23.63 -12.86 15.06
CA ASN A 311 -24.49 -11.68 15.06
C ASN A 311 -24.91 -11.25 13.64
N TYR A 312 -24.17 -11.69 12.61
CA TYR A 312 -24.49 -11.42 11.22
C TYR A 312 -24.01 -12.55 10.31
N GLU A 313 -24.90 -13.08 9.47
CA GLU A 313 -24.59 -14.21 8.60
C GLU A 313 -23.58 -13.87 7.51
N PHE A 314 -22.81 -14.87 7.07
CA PHE A 314 -21.91 -14.71 5.91
C PHE A 314 -22.68 -14.27 4.65
N VAL A 315 -22.11 -13.31 3.93
CA VAL A 315 -22.77 -12.67 2.78
C VAL A 315 -22.53 -13.37 1.44
N LYS A 316 -21.84 -14.51 1.44
CA LYS A 316 -21.79 -15.48 0.33
C LYS A 316 -21.42 -14.90 -1.04
N GLY A 317 -20.54 -13.90 -1.09
CA GLY A 317 -20.04 -13.30 -2.32
C GLY A 317 -20.73 -12.00 -2.73
N GLU A 318 -21.74 -11.54 -1.99
CA GLU A 318 -22.50 -10.32 -2.27
C GLU A 318 -21.59 -9.10 -2.52
N THR A 319 -20.57 -8.90 -1.68
CA THR A 319 -19.69 -7.73 -1.81
C THR A 319 -18.80 -7.82 -3.05
N ILE A 320 -18.37 -9.04 -3.41
CA ILE A 320 -17.52 -9.29 -4.58
C ILE A 320 -18.31 -9.07 -5.86
N GLU A 321 -19.53 -9.62 -5.94
CA GLU A 321 -20.43 -9.42 -7.07
C GLU A 321 -20.75 -7.93 -7.26
N THR A 322 -21.14 -7.26 -6.17
CA THR A 322 -21.42 -5.82 -6.19
C THR A 322 -20.21 -5.00 -6.62
N ALA A 323 -19.01 -5.35 -6.15
CA ALA A 323 -17.76 -4.70 -6.54
C ALA A 323 -17.44 -4.89 -8.03
N LEU A 324 -17.67 -6.06 -8.61
CA LEU A 324 -17.44 -6.32 -10.04
C LEU A 324 -18.40 -5.51 -10.92
N TYR A 325 -19.70 -5.55 -10.61
CA TYR A 325 -20.70 -4.72 -11.29
C TYR A 325 -20.37 -3.24 -11.15
N ALA A 326 -19.94 -2.84 -9.95
CA ALA A 326 -19.58 -1.47 -9.69
C ALA A 326 -18.31 -1.06 -10.47
N GLY A 327 -17.18 -1.73 -10.32
CA GLY A 327 -15.90 -1.29 -10.89
C GLY A 327 -15.95 -1.10 -12.41
N LEU A 328 -16.66 -1.99 -13.12
CA LEU A 328 -16.71 -2.00 -14.59
C LEU A 328 -17.64 -0.94 -15.16
N LEU A 329 -18.79 -0.64 -14.53
CA LEU A 329 -19.79 0.27 -15.08
C LEU A 329 -19.45 1.77 -14.81
N PRO A 330 -19.31 2.60 -15.86
CA PRO A 330 -19.23 4.05 -15.71
C PRO A 330 -20.48 4.62 -15.06
N ARG A 331 -20.34 5.61 -14.16
CA ARG A 331 -21.49 6.24 -13.47
C ARG A 331 -22.50 6.88 -14.44
N VAL A 332 -22.07 7.25 -15.65
CA VAL A 332 -22.95 7.75 -16.72
C VAL A 332 -24.00 6.71 -17.12
N LEU A 333 -23.65 5.42 -17.10
CA LEU A 333 -24.54 4.31 -17.45
C LEU A 333 -25.30 3.74 -16.23
N ALA A 334 -24.89 4.10 -15.01
CA ALA A 334 -25.51 3.63 -13.77
C ALA A 334 -25.52 4.75 -12.68
N PRO A 335 -26.51 5.67 -12.71
CA PRO A 335 -26.58 6.79 -11.77
C PRO A 335 -26.96 6.37 -10.34
N LYS A 336 -27.75 5.30 -10.18
CA LYS A 336 -28.21 4.74 -8.90
C LYS A 336 -27.29 3.65 -8.35
N LYS A 337 -26.00 3.74 -8.64
CA LYS A 337 -25.02 2.71 -8.29
C LYS A 337 -24.88 2.62 -6.77
N ALA A 338 -24.98 1.40 -6.23
CA ALA A 338 -24.77 1.15 -4.81
C ALA A 338 -23.38 1.65 -4.39
N VAL A 339 -23.30 2.22 -3.18
CA VAL A 339 -22.02 2.49 -2.53
C VAL A 339 -21.44 1.13 -2.13
N ALA A 340 -20.47 0.65 -2.89
CA ALA A 340 -19.78 -0.61 -2.62
C ALA A 340 -18.58 -0.33 -1.71
N GLY A 341 -18.48 -1.05 -0.59
CA GLY A 341 -17.35 -0.95 0.33
C GLY A 341 -17.45 0.18 1.37
N GLY A 342 -16.35 0.37 2.10
CA GLY A 342 -16.19 1.45 3.08
C GLY A 342 -17.08 1.34 4.31
N ARG A 343 -17.46 2.50 4.84
CA ARG A 343 -18.20 2.65 6.12
C ARG A 343 -19.37 1.68 6.26
N ALA A 344 -20.19 1.52 5.23
CA ALA A 344 -21.38 0.67 5.29
C ALA A 344 -21.01 -0.80 5.56
N ASN A 345 -20.00 -1.33 4.87
CA ASN A 345 -19.53 -2.70 5.09
C ASN A 345 -18.78 -2.83 6.42
N PHE A 346 -18.03 -1.80 6.81
CA PHE A 346 -17.36 -1.77 8.10
C PHE A 346 -18.36 -1.90 9.26
N GLU A 347 -19.35 -1.01 9.33
CA GLU A 347 -20.35 -1.02 10.40
C GLU A 347 -21.15 -2.34 10.37
N ARG A 348 -21.55 -2.80 9.18
CA ARG A 348 -22.29 -4.05 8.96
C ARG A 348 -21.54 -5.30 9.44
N PHE A 349 -20.24 -5.42 9.17
CA PHE A 349 -19.49 -6.66 9.45
C PHE A 349 -18.72 -6.64 10.76
N THR A 350 -18.40 -5.46 11.31
CA THR A 350 -17.71 -5.34 12.59
C THR A 350 -18.66 -5.10 13.77
N GLY A 351 -19.91 -4.72 13.50
CA GLY A 351 -20.85 -4.26 14.53
C GLY A 351 -20.42 -2.95 15.22
N THR A 352 -19.47 -2.22 14.65
CA THR A 352 -18.95 -0.95 15.21
C THR A 352 -19.45 0.22 14.38
N GLU A 353 -20.20 1.12 15.00
CA GLU A 353 -20.59 2.40 14.39
C GLU A 353 -19.41 3.37 14.28
N LEU A 354 -19.30 4.06 13.15
CA LEU A 354 -18.29 5.08 12.91
C LEU A 354 -18.90 6.49 13.02
N PRO A 355 -18.13 7.50 13.46
CA PRO A 355 -18.54 8.89 13.34
C PRO A 355 -18.81 9.28 11.88
N GLU A 356 -19.69 10.25 11.63
CA GLU A 356 -20.11 10.62 10.27
C GLU A 356 -18.98 11.00 9.32
N THR A 357 -17.89 11.54 9.86
CA THR A 357 -16.72 12.00 9.13
C THR A 357 -15.67 10.92 8.89
N THR A 358 -15.87 9.72 9.43
CA THR A 358 -14.91 8.61 9.39
C THR A 358 -15.40 7.50 8.48
N SER A 359 -14.54 7.06 7.58
CA SER A 359 -14.74 5.86 6.78
C SER A 359 -13.56 4.94 6.96
N MET A 360 -13.83 3.66 7.18
CA MET A 360 -12.85 2.59 7.24
C MET A 360 -13.31 1.46 6.31
N ASP A 361 -12.34 0.78 5.72
CA ASP A 361 -12.57 -0.44 4.93
C ASP A 361 -12.33 -1.66 5.84
N ILE A 362 -12.64 -2.86 5.33
CA ILE A 362 -12.66 -4.12 6.10
C ILE A 362 -11.48 -5.05 5.84
N SER A 363 -10.48 -4.62 5.04
CA SER A 363 -9.43 -5.45 4.46
C SER A 363 -9.93 -6.59 3.56
N LEU A 364 -9.09 -7.04 2.62
CA LEU A 364 -9.38 -8.24 1.80
C LEU A 364 -9.49 -9.52 2.63
N VAL A 365 -8.69 -9.65 3.70
CA VAL A 365 -8.72 -10.83 4.60
C VAL A 365 -10.00 -10.85 5.43
N GLY A 366 -10.42 -9.71 5.96
CA GLY A 366 -11.69 -9.56 6.66
C GLY A 366 -12.88 -9.80 5.74
N GLU A 367 -12.87 -9.24 4.54
CA GLU A 367 -13.92 -9.44 3.54
C GLU A 367 -14.02 -10.90 3.08
N GLY A 368 -12.89 -11.58 2.90
CA GLY A 368 -12.86 -13.01 2.60
C GLY A 368 -13.58 -13.84 3.65
N TYR A 369 -13.39 -13.52 4.93
CA TYR A 369 -14.09 -14.17 6.03
C TYR A 369 -15.57 -13.81 6.05
N ALA A 370 -15.92 -12.52 5.94
CA ALA A 370 -17.30 -12.05 5.94
C ALA A 370 -18.14 -12.68 4.82
N ASN A 371 -17.52 -12.97 3.66
CA ASN A 371 -18.21 -13.62 2.54
C ASN A 371 -18.27 -15.14 2.69
N TYR A 372 -17.18 -15.79 3.08
CA TYR A 372 -17.01 -17.24 2.86
C TYR A 372 -16.54 -18.02 4.10
N GLY A 373 -16.49 -17.38 5.26
CA GLY A 373 -15.95 -17.94 6.50
C GLY A 373 -14.46 -18.29 6.39
N LYS A 374 -13.97 -19.11 7.34
CA LYS A 374 -12.54 -19.41 7.48
C LYS A 374 -11.91 -20.07 6.24
N LEU A 375 -12.45 -21.22 5.80
CA LEU A 375 -11.87 -21.97 4.68
C LEU A 375 -12.09 -21.24 3.35
N GLY A 376 -13.29 -20.71 3.12
CA GLY A 376 -13.59 -19.98 1.90
C GLY A 376 -12.81 -18.66 1.80
N GLY A 377 -12.56 -17.97 2.92
CA GLY A 377 -11.71 -16.78 2.98
C GLY A 377 -10.26 -17.07 2.59
N ILE A 378 -9.69 -18.18 3.06
CA ILE A 378 -8.34 -18.63 2.65
C ILE A 378 -8.27 -18.88 1.14
N VAL A 379 -9.28 -19.58 0.59
CA VAL A 379 -9.38 -19.84 -0.85
C VAL A 379 -9.56 -18.53 -1.64
N PHE A 380 -10.37 -17.60 -1.14
CA PHE A 380 -10.55 -16.29 -1.73
C PHE A 380 -9.22 -15.53 -1.83
N LEU A 381 -8.40 -15.53 -0.77
CA LEU A 381 -7.10 -14.85 -0.78
C LEU A 381 -6.11 -15.49 -1.76
N LEU A 382 -6.17 -16.82 -1.95
CA LEU A 382 -5.41 -17.50 -3.00
C LEU A 382 -5.76 -16.94 -4.40
N PHE A 383 -7.05 -16.79 -4.69
CA PHE A 383 -7.51 -16.25 -5.98
C PHE A 383 -7.19 -14.78 -6.16
N ILE A 384 -7.27 -13.97 -5.09
CA ILE A 384 -6.78 -12.59 -5.11
C ILE A 384 -5.28 -12.55 -5.44
N GLY A 385 -4.50 -13.45 -4.85
CA GLY A 385 -3.07 -13.58 -5.17
C GLY A 385 -2.82 -13.92 -6.64
N PHE A 386 -3.58 -14.88 -7.20
CA PHE A 386 -3.51 -15.20 -8.63
C PHE A 386 -3.89 -14.01 -9.50
N PHE A 387 -4.94 -13.28 -9.15
CA PHE A 387 -5.40 -12.11 -9.89
C PHE A 387 -4.33 -11.00 -9.93
N TYR A 388 -3.72 -10.68 -8.80
CA TYR A 388 -2.62 -9.69 -8.75
C TYR A 388 -1.42 -10.14 -9.57
N ASN A 389 -1.02 -11.41 -9.43
CA ASN A 389 0.10 -11.95 -10.19
C ASN A 389 -0.17 -11.90 -11.71
N TRP A 390 -1.38 -12.27 -12.12
CA TRP A 390 -1.80 -12.22 -13.52
C TRP A 390 -1.69 -10.81 -14.09
N ILE A 391 -2.21 -9.79 -13.39
CA ILE A 391 -2.10 -8.38 -13.81
C ILE A 391 -0.64 -7.97 -13.97
N ILE A 392 0.22 -8.32 -13.02
CA ILE A 392 1.64 -7.93 -13.05
C ILE A 392 2.32 -8.58 -14.24
N ILE A 393 2.07 -9.87 -14.50
CA ILE A 393 2.59 -10.57 -15.68
C ILE A 393 2.10 -9.90 -16.96
N GLN A 394 0.81 -9.58 -17.07
CA GLN A 394 0.29 -8.86 -18.24
C GLN A 394 0.99 -7.51 -18.44
N THR A 395 1.23 -6.77 -17.35
CA THR A 395 1.94 -5.49 -17.40
C THR A 395 3.37 -5.66 -17.91
N ILE A 396 4.07 -6.70 -17.46
CA ILE A 396 5.43 -7.03 -17.90
C ILE A 396 5.44 -7.41 -19.39
N VAL A 397 4.49 -8.23 -19.83
CA VAL A 397 4.35 -8.63 -21.24
C VAL A 397 4.10 -7.41 -22.13
N ILE A 398 3.20 -6.51 -21.73
CA ILE A 398 2.93 -5.26 -22.47
C ILE A 398 4.18 -4.37 -22.51
N ALA A 399 4.95 -4.35 -21.42
CA ALA A 399 6.15 -3.52 -21.33
C ALA A 399 7.27 -3.91 -22.30
N LYS A 400 7.25 -5.14 -22.83
CA LYS A 400 8.17 -5.53 -23.91
C LYS A 400 7.95 -4.71 -25.18
N THR A 401 6.71 -4.28 -25.44
CA THR A 401 6.36 -3.41 -26.56
C THR A 401 6.38 -1.93 -26.15
N TYR A 402 5.95 -1.62 -24.92
CA TYR A 402 5.86 -0.27 -24.38
C TYR A 402 6.68 -0.14 -23.09
N PRO A 403 8.01 0.08 -23.16
CA PRO A 403 8.91 -0.04 -22.01
C PRO A 403 8.51 0.81 -20.79
N THR A 404 7.89 1.96 -21.02
CA THR A 404 7.53 2.89 -19.94
C THR A 404 6.37 2.40 -19.07
N VAL A 405 5.54 1.45 -19.53
CA VAL A 405 4.36 0.94 -18.81
C VAL A 405 4.72 0.42 -17.41
N ILE A 406 5.90 -0.15 -17.23
CA ILE A 406 6.39 -0.63 -15.93
C ILE A 406 6.38 0.48 -14.86
N LEU A 407 6.68 1.71 -15.26
CA LEU A 407 6.75 2.86 -14.35
C LEU A 407 5.36 3.39 -13.96
N TRP A 408 4.30 2.82 -14.52
CA TRP A 408 2.91 3.09 -14.15
C TRP A 408 2.36 2.17 -13.06
N LEU A 409 3.08 1.08 -12.73
CA LEU A 409 2.71 0.16 -11.66
C LEU A 409 2.36 0.87 -10.34
N PRO A 410 3.11 1.90 -9.87
CA PRO A 410 2.75 2.66 -8.67
C PRO A 410 1.34 3.24 -8.67
N ILE A 411 0.89 3.83 -9.79
CA ILE A 411 -0.48 4.38 -9.89
C ILE A 411 -1.51 3.24 -9.91
N LEU A 412 -1.25 2.20 -10.72
CA LEU A 412 -2.18 1.07 -10.88
C LEU A 412 -2.44 0.35 -9.55
N PHE A 413 -1.39 0.19 -8.74
CA PHE A 413 -1.42 -0.56 -7.49
C PHE A 413 -1.51 0.32 -6.23
N PHE A 414 -1.76 1.63 -6.38
CA PHE A 414 -1.77 2.58 -5.27
C PHE A 414 -2.72 2.19 -4.12
N GLN A 415 -3.93 1.73 -4.43
CA GLN A 415 -4.86 1.19 -3.43
C GLN A 415 -4.63 -0.30 -3.17
N VAL A 416 -4.19 -1.06 -4.17
CA VAL A 416 -3.95 -2.52 -4.09
C VAL A 416 -2.92 -2.90 -3.01
N VAL A 417 -1.95 -2.01 -2.78
CA VAL A 417 -0.86 -2.21 -1.81
C VAL A 417 -1.31 -2.00 -0.35
N LYS A 418 -2.46 -1.37 -0.12
CA LYS A 418 -2.98 -1.10 1.24
C LYS A 418 -3.68 -2.33 1.80
N ALA A 419 -3.23 -2.81 2.96
CA ALA A 419 -3.81 -4.01 3.55
C ALA A 419 -5.14 -3.75 4.26
N GLU A 420 -5.46 -2.50 4.59
CA GLU A 420 -6.72 -2.10 5.20
C GLU A 420 -7.90 -2.03 4.20
N THR A 421 -7.64 -2.01 2.89
CA THR A 421 -8.68 -1.76 1.86
C THR A 421 -9.49 -3.00 1.48
N ASP A 422 -10.75 -2.78 1.09
CA ASP A 422 -11.65 -3.83 0.60
C ASP A 422 -11.56 -4.05 -0.92
N PHE A 423 -12.15 -5.15 -1.40
CA PHE A 423 -12.12 -5.55 -2.80
C PHE A 423 -12.79 -4.52 -3.71
N ALA A 424 -13.86 -3.86 -3.26
CA ALA A 424 -14.55 -2.83 -4.04
C ALA A 424 -13.64 -1.63 -4.31
N THR A 425 -12.96 -1.12 -3.27
CA THR A 425 -12.00 -0.02 -3.36
C THR A 425 -10.83 -0.39 -4.27
N VAL A 426 -10.23 -1.57 -4.05
CA VAL A 426 -9.11 -2.09 -4.84
C VAL A 426 -9.48 -2.23 -6.31
N PHE A 427 -10.58 -2.93 -6.60
CA PHE A 427 -11.00 -3.23 -7.97
C PHE A 427 -11.44 -1.99 -8.73
N ASN A 428 -12.18 -1.08 -8.08
CA ASN A 428 -12.56 0.19 -8.67
C ASN A 428 -11.33 1.06 -8.97
N HIS A 429 -10.40 1.21 -8.01
CA HIS A 429 -9.18 1.99 -8.25
C HIS A 429 -8.36 1.41 -9.39
N PHE A 430 -8.07 0.10 -9.34
CA PHE A 430 -7.26 -0.57 -10.36
C PHE A 430 -7.88 -0.40 -11.75
N THR A 431 -9.17 -0.67 -11.90
CA THR A 431 -9.88 -0.55 -13.19
C THR A 431 -9.81 0.86 -13.74
N LYS A 432 -10.09 1.87 -12.91
CA LYS A 432 -10.07 3.28 -13.36
C LYS A 432 -8.65 3.77 -13.64
N ALA A 433 -7.67 3.37 -12.82
CA ALA A 433 -6.27 3.67 -13.06
C ALA A 433 -5.76 3.05 -14.38
N ALA A 434 -6.15 1.80 -14.67
CA ALA A 434 -5.84 1.13 -15.93
C ALA A 434 -6.50 1.82 -17.13
N MET A 435 -7.75 2.27 -17.00
CA MET A 435 -8.42 3.08 -18.03
C MET A 435 -7.70 4.41 -18.26
N VAL A 436 -7.29 5.11 -17.19
CA VAL A 436 -6.53 6.37 -17.30
C VAL A 436 -5.19 6.14 -17.98
N ALA A 437 -4.45 5.11 -17.57
CA ALA A 437 -3.20 4.72 -18.24
C ALA A 437 -3.44 4.46 -19.73
N PHE A 438 -4.43 3.63 -20.08
CA PHE A 438 -4.79 3.37 -21.47
C PHE A 438 -5.13 4.66 -22.25
N MET A 439 -5.95 5.55 -21.69
CA MET A 439 -6.31 6.83 -22.33
C MET A 439 -5.08 7.72 -22.56
N VAL A 440 -4.15 7.78 -21.61
CA VAL A 440 -2.91 8.54 -21.79
C VAL A 440 -2.03 7.90 -22.86
N PHE A 441 -1.80 6.57 -22.82
CA PHE A 441 -1.04 5.88 -23.85
C PHE A 441 -1.65 6.06 -25.25
N TRP A 442 -2.97 5.93 -25.36
CA TRP A 442 -3.70 6.13 -26.61
C TRP A 442 -3.58 7.58 -27.09
N GLY A 443 -3.82 8.57 -26.22
CA GLY A 443 -3.72 9.99 -26.56
C GLY A 443 -2.32 10.38 -27.01
N MET A 444 -1.30 9.93 -26.28
CA MET A 444 0.10 10.18 -26.60
C MET A 444 0.48 9.56 -27.96
N THR A 445 0.14 8.30 -28.19
CA THR A 445 0.57 7.56 -29.40
C THR A 445 -0.25 7.90 -30.64
N ARG A 446 -1.57 8.08 -30.52
CA ARG A 446 -2.48 8.28 -31.66
C ARG A 446 -2.77 9.75 -31.96
N VAL A 447 -2.95 10.58 -30.93
CA VAL A 447 -3.29 12.00 -31.11
C VAL A 447 -2.02 12.83 -31.25
N LEU A 448 -1.12 12.71 -30.27
CA LEU A 448 0.12 13.51 -30.23
C LEU A 448 1.27 12.90 -31.04
N LYS A 449 1.12 11.67 -31.52
CA LYS A 449 2.14 10.91 -32.28
C LYS A 449 3.46 10.75 -31.54
N ILE A 450 3.41 10.73 -30.20
CA ILE A 450 4.55 10.51 -29.30
C ILE A 450 4.58 9.03 -28.94
N LYS A 451 5.70 8.35 -29.23
CA LYS A 451 5.90 6.96 -28.81
C LYS A 451 6.10 6.90 -27.29
N MET A 452 5.31 6.03 -26.64
CA MET A 452 5.33 5.77 -25.20
C MET A 452 6.10 4.51 -24.87
#